data_AF-A0A316I7Q6-F1
#
_entry.id   AF-A0A316I7Q6-F1
#
_cell.length_a   1.000
_cell.length_b   1.000
_cell.length_c   1.000
_cell.angle_alpha   90.00
_cell.angle_beta   90.00
_cell.angle_gamma   90.00
#
_symmetry.space_group_name_H-M   'P 1'
#
loop_
_entity.id
_entity.type
_entity.pdbx_description
1 polymer ?
#
loop_
_entity_poly.entity_id
_entity_poly.type
_entity_poly.pdbx_seq_one_letter_code
_entity_poly.pdbx_strand_id
1 'polypeptide(L)'
;MTRGRYTTELGNHVQAMTAAVERDHPGALEPLRRDPLGELDSWTEVALVMVEEQAGKDRCSVAGSYEPVPPTLVVAKAASVRRRGFTALHELGHHLQQTDIDLGATTFGYGDPEQFQEEACDAFAAHILLPDDKLLPTIGPRGPVAQDVVDLFTTHTSASREACCVWAARHFQGAGAVVLLDSAGTVLFAAPRGFIPPARGSDQSRTPLVQAALNRRSGVTTRDETYVQYRNGGTSDLIYGQAAWLDDDYMVAIVGSDNVGWRAFALPRPDTSGLRRGAGWTCETCDEEFASFAAACPSCQQPKCDNGHCGCTVARASATKTCSKCYLALHPSRFDGAGTVCRDCD
;
A
#
# COMPACT_ATOMS: atom_id res chain seq x y z
N MET A 1 13.78 -5.34 -7.27
CA MET A 1 14.14 -6.21 -6.16
C MET A 1 14.74 -5.32 -5.08
N THR A 2 13.95 -4.90 -4.10
CA THR A 2 14.46 -4.08 -2.97
C THR A 2 13.63 -4.20 -1.68
N ARG A 3 12.37 -4.66 -1.74
CA ARG A 3 11.45 -4.78 -0.58
C ARG A 3 11.71 -5.92 0.42
N GLY A 4 12.97 -6.34 0.61
CA GLY A 4 13.26 -7.47 1.50
C GLY A 4 14.62 -7.44 2.18
N ARG A 5 15.36 -6.33 2.13
CA ARG A 5 16.69 -6.28 2.75
C ARG A 5 16.69 -5.88 4.22
N TYR A 6 15.60 -5.31 4.74
CA TYR A 6 15.63 -4.67 6.06
C TYR A 6 14.48 -5.08 6.99
N THR A 7 13.73 -6.16 6.74
CA THR A 7 12.50 -6.39 7.52
C THR A 7 12.74 -6.56 9.02
N THR A 8 13.89 -7.11 9.42
CA THR A 8 14.26 -7.27 10.83
C THR A 8 14.86 -5.97 11.37
N GLU A 9 15.76 -5.36 10.60
CA GLU A 9 16.45 -4.11 10.92
C GLU A 9 15.46 -2.95 11.11
N LEU A 10 14.48 -2.86 10.21
CA LEU A 10 13.38 -1.90 10.25
C LEU A 10 12.50 -2.11 11.49
N GLY A 11 12.21 -3.37 11.83
CA GLY A 11 11.49 -3.72 13.05
C GLY A 11 12.22 -3.27 14.32
N ASN A 12 13.53 -3.52 14.38
CA ASN A 12 14.37 -3.09 15.50
C ASN A 12 14.45 -1.55 15.58
N HIS A 13 14.56 -0.87 14.44
CA HIS A 13 14.62 0.60 14.39
C HIS A 13 13.29 1.24 14.83
N VAL A 14 12.15 0.68 14.41
CA VAL A 14 10.82 1.12 14.87
C VAL A 14 10.65 0.92 16.38
N GLN A 15 11.17 -0.19 16.93
CA GLN A 15 11.18 -0.38 18.39
C GLN A 15 12.03 0.66 19.09
N ALA A 16 13.20 1.01 18.54
CA ALA A 16 14.06 2.05 19.09
C ALA A 16 13.38 3.43 19.02
N MET A 17 12.71 3.78 17.91
CA MET A 17 11.93 5.01 17.78
C MET A 17 10.77 5.05 18.80
N THR A 18 10.08 3.94 18.99
CA THR A 18 9.00 3.83 19.99
C THR A 18 9.53 3.99 21.41
N ALA A 19 10.70 3.41 21.71
CA ALA A 19 11.36 3.57 23.00
C ALA A 19 11.84 5.01 23.23
N ALA A 20 12.29 5.72 22.18
CA ALA A 20 12.65 7.13 22.25
C ALA A 20 11.44 8.01 22.62
N VAL A 21 10.28 7.78 21.97
CA VAL A 21 9.03 8.47 22.33
C VAL A 21 8.66 8.21 23.79
N GLU A 22 8.69 6.96 24.26
CA GLU A 22 8.29 6.65 25.64
C GLU A 22 9.31 7.18 26.67
N ARG A 23 10.59 7.30 26.30
CA ARG A 23 11.64 7.90 27.13
C ARG A 23 11.44 9.41 27.29
N ASP A 24 11.16 10.10 26.18
CA ASP A 24 11.09 11.56 26.14
C ASP A 24 9.68 12.07 26.52
N HIS A 25 8.64 11.29 26.20
CA HIS A 25 7.22 11.54 26.48
C HIS A 25 6.54 10.29 27.09
N PRO A 26 6.79 9.99 28.37
CA PRO A 26 6.22 8.81 29.02
C PRO A 26 4.68 8.77 28.96
N GLY A 27 4.14 7.66 28.47
CA GLY A 27 2.70 7.44 28.31
C GLY A 27 2.07 8.04 27.06
N ALA A 28 2.83 8.71 26.18
CA ALA A 28 2.30 9.38 24.99
C ALA A 28 1.88 8.42 23.87
N LEU A 29 2.34 7.16 23.88
CA LEU A 29 2.01 6.19 22.83
C LEU A 29 0.50 5.91 22.69
N GLU A 30 -0.25 5.88 23.79
CA GLU A 30 -1.69 5.62 23.75
C GLU A 30 -2.52 6.83 23.28
N PRO A 31 -2.24 8.06 23.74
CA PRO A 31 -2.77 9.27 23.11
C PRO A 31 -2.44 9.39 21.61
N LEU A 32 -1.17 9.19 21.22
CA LEU A 32 -0.75 9.24 19.81
C LEU A 32 -1.53 8.24 18.94
N ARG A 33 -1.88 7.06 19.46
CA ARG A 33 -2.69 6.08 18.74
C ARG A 33 -4.12 6.55 18.49
N ARG A 34 -4.71 7.26 19.45
CA ARG A 34 -6.12 7.69 19.37
C ARG A 34 -6.28 8.99 18.58
N ASP A 35 -5.44 9.98 18.88
CA ASP A 35 -5.46 11.30 18.26
C ASP A 35 -4.03 11.83 18.11
N PRO A 36 -3.31 11.42 17.04
CA PRO A 36 -1.94 11.86 16.83
C PRO A 36 -1.81 13.38 16.75
N LEU A 37 -2.77 14.05 16.11
CA LEU A 37 -2.72 15.50 15.92
C LEU A 37 -2.93 16.24 17.24
N GLY A 38 -3.94 15.85 18.02
CA GLY A 38 -4.23 16.47 19.31
C GLY A 38 -3.12 16.25 20.34
N GLU A 39 -2.50 15.07 20.33
CA GLU A 39 -1.35 14.79 21.20
C GLU A 39 -0.13 15.63 20.79
N LEU A 40 0.23 15.64 19.50
CA LEU A 40 1.39 16.40 19.00
C LEU A 40 1.23 17.91 19.12
N ASP A 41 0.00 18.44 19.07
CA ASP A 41 -0.27 19.86 19.29
C ASP A 41 0.00 20.30 20.74
N SER A 42 0.03 19.35 21.69
CA SER A 42 0.32 19.62 23.10
C SER A 42 1.81 19.64 23.45
N TRP A 43 2.66 19.24 22.50
CA TRP A 43 4.11 19.13 22.68
C TRP A 43 4.80 20.49 22.53
N THR A 44 5.95 20.68 23.19
CA THR A 44 6.63 22.00 23.26
C THR A 44 7.92 22.07 22.45
N GLU A 45 8.52 20.92 22.21
CA GLU A 45 9.78 20.69 21.52
C GLU A 45 9.61 20.56 20.00
N VAL A 46 8.38 20.33 19.54
CA VAL A 46 8.02 20.32 18.13
C VAL A 46 6.69 21.03 17.91
N ALA A 47 6.62 21.90 16.90
CA ALA A 47 5.38 22.57 16.51
C ALA A 47 4.64 21.76 15.44
N LEU A 48 3.31 21.66 15.54
CA LEU A 48 2.47 21.09 14.48
C LEU A 48 1.82 22.22 13.66
N VAL A 49 2.09 22.26 12.35
CA VAL A 49 1.54 23.30 11.47
C VAL A 49 0.75 22.68 10.33
N MET A 50 -0.52 23.07 10.25
CA MET A 50 -1.43 22.65 9.19
C MET A 50 -1.40 23.64 8.02
N VAL A 51 -0.97 23.20 6.84
CA VAL A 51 -0.90 24.03 5.62
C VAL A 51 -1.93 23.65 4.58
N GLU A 52 -2.35 24.60 3.75
CA GLU A 52 -3.13 24.27 2.55
C GLU A 52 -2.26 23.49 1.57
N GLU A 53 -2.83 22.50 0.88
CA GLU A 53 -2.12 21.76 -0.15
C GLU A 53 -1.80 22.70 -1.32
N GLN A 54 -0.53 23.08 -1.49
CA GLN A 54 -0.12 23.87 -2.64
C GLN A 54 0.11 22.93 -3.83
N ALA A 55 -0.75 23.05 -4.85
CA ALA A 55 -0.52 22.45 -6.16
C ALA A 55 0.66 23.16 -6.86
N GLY A 56 1.89 22.79 -6.50
CA GLY A 56 3.10 23.25 -7.17
C GLY A 56 3.13 22.79 -8.63
N LYS A 57 3.73 23.61 -9.51
CA LYS A 57 3.95 23.30 -10.93
C LYS A 57 4.88 22.12 -11.19
N ASP A 58 5.54 21.63 -10.15
CA ASP A 58 6.29 20.37 -10.13
C ASP A 58 5.51 19.31 -9.34
N ARG A 59 5.43 18.13 -9.93
CA ARG A 59 4.48 17.05 -9.64
C ARG A 59 4.73 16.29 -8.32
N CYS A 60 4.99 16.99 -7.21
CA CYS A 60 5.06 16.41 -5.87
C CYS A 60 4.20 17.23 -4.91
N SER A 61 2.94 16.83 -4.72
CA SER A 61 2.14 17.25 -3.57
C SER A 61 2.77 16.64 -2.32
N VAL A 62 3.61 17.40 -1.63
CA VAL A 62 4.22 16.97 -0.36
C VAL A 62 3.08 16.91 0.67
N ALA A 63 2.73 15.70 1.11
CA ALA A 63 1.63 15.49 2.05
C ALA A 63 1.97 16.02 3.45
N GLY A 64 3.25 16.05 3.79
CA GLY A 64 3.84 16.68 4.97
C GLY A 64 5.35 16.80 4.84
N SER A 65 5.96 17.59 5.70
CA SER A 65 7.42 17.77 5.77
C SER A 65 7.87 18.15 7.16
N TYR A 66 9.04 17.67 7.55
CA TYR A 66 9.71 18.06 8.79
C TYR A 66 10.72 19.20 8.55
N GLU A 67 10.56 20.31 9.28
CA GLU A 67 11.51 21.42 9.31
C GLU A 67 12.28 21.40 10.64
N PRO A 68 13.63 21.36 10.65
CA PRO A 68 14.39 21.19 11.88
C PRO A 68 14.59 22.48 12.70
N VAL A 69 14.39 23.67 12.11
CA VAL A 69 14.72 24.96 12.76
C VAL A 69 13.65 26.03 12.47
N PRO A 70 12.77 26.36 13.45
CA PRO A 70 12.50 25.57 14.65
C PRO A 70 11.86 24.21 14.29
N PRO A 71 11.99 23.16 15.13
CA PRO A 71 11.39 21.86 14.87
C PRO A 71 9.88 21.98 14.61
N THR A 72 9.45 21.66 13.38
CA THR A 72 8.08 21.85 12.92
C THR A 72 7.65 20.68 12.05
N LEU A 73 6.53 20.04 12.41
CA LEU A 73 5.84 19.04 11.60
C LEU A 73 4.81 19.77 10.73
N VAL A 74 5.05 19.84 9.43
CA VAL A 74 4.12 20.45 8.47
C VAL A 74 3.22 19.37 7.88
N VAL A 75 1.90 19.55 7.95
CA VAL A 75 0.93 18.57 7.43
C VAL A 75 -0.12 19.25 6.56
N ALA A 76 -0.41 18.69 5.39
CA ALA A 76 -1.41 19.24 4.48
C ALA A 76 -2.85 19.02 4.99
N LYS A 77 -3.69 20.07 4.92
CA LYS A 77 -5.08 20.05 5.39
C LYS A 77 -6.03 19.23 4.54
N ALA A 78 -5.77 19.12 3.23
CA ALA A 78 -6.64 18.46 2.26
C ALA A 78 -6.75 16.93 2.44
N ALA A 79 -5.89 16.34 3.27
CA ALA A 79 -5.95 14.94 3.64
C ALA A 79 -7.07 14.66 4.68
N SER A 80 -7.65 13.45 4.64
CA SER A 80 -8.57 13.00 5.67
C SER A 80 -7.91 13.01 7.06
N VAL A 81 -8.68 13.17 8.15
CA VAL A 81 -8.15 13.19 9.53
C VAL A 81 -7.15 12.06 9.79
N ARG A 82 -7.48 10.84 9.35
CA ARG A 82 -6.64 9.66 9.50
C ARG A 82 -5.31 9.75 8.73
N ARG A 83 -5.36 10.27 7.50
CA ARG A 83 -4.15 10.48 6.68
C ARG A 83 -3.28 11.61 7.23
N ARG A 84 -3.90 12.66 7.81
CA ARG A 84 -3.19 13.71 8.53
C ARG A 84 -2.48 13.15 9.77
N GLY A 85 -3.16 12.31 10.54
CA GLY A 85 -2.57 11.63 11.70
C GLY A 85 -1.37 10.75 11.32
N PHE A 86 -1.50 9.94 10.26
CA PHE A 86 -0.37 9.16 9.73
C PHE A 86 0.80 10.06 9.31
N THR A 87 0.51 11.14 8.57
CA THR A 87 1.55 12.07 8.11
C THR A 87 2.25 12.73 9.29
N ALA A 88 1.52 13.19 10.30
CA ALA A 88 2.11 13.79 11.49
C ALA A 88 3.04 12.81 12.23
N LEU A 89 2.65 11.53 12.34
CA LEU A 89 3.50 10.49 12.93
C LEU A 89 4.72 10.16 12.06
N HIS A 90 4.58 10.21 10.74
CA HIS A 90 5.69 10.05 9.81
C HIS A 90 6.72 11.18 9.99
N GLU A 91 6.27 12.43 10.04
CA GLU A 91 7.16 13.58 10.29
C GLU A 91 7.76 13.56 11.71
N LEU A 92 7.01 13.08 12.71
CA LEU A 92 7.56 12.81 14.04
C LEU A 92 8.71 11.78 13.96
N GLY A 93 8.58 10.76 13.12
CA GLY A 93 9.64 9.80 12.86
C GLY A 93 10.91 10.45 12.30
N HIS A 94 10.78 11.47 11.45
CA HIS A 94 11.92 12.25 10.98
C HIS A 94 12.53 13.10 12.10
N HIS A 95 11.69 13.73 12.92
CA HIS A 95 12.16 14.48 14.09
C HIS A 95 13.02 13.60 15.00
N LEU A 96 12.52 12.44 15.41
CA LEU A 96 13.22 11.50 16.30
C LEU A 96 14.57 11.07 15.71
N GLN A 97 14.62 10.74 14.41
CA GLN A 97 15.87 10.31 13.77
C GLN A 97 16.90 11.43 13.61
N GLN A 98 16.47 12.69 13.59
CA GLN A 98 17.38 13.85 13.53
C GLN A 98 17.84 14.34 14.90
N THR A 99 17.04 14.13 15.96
CA THR A 99 17.34 14.64 17.31
C THR A 99 17.91 13.58 18.25
N ASP A 100 17.62 12.30 18.05
CA ASP A 100 18.24 11.20 18.78
C ASP A 100 19.48 10.69 18.03
N ILE A 101 20.64 10.85 18.67
CA ILE A 101 21.95 10.51 18.10
C ILE A 101 22.06 9.03 17.73
N ASP A 102 21.50 8.14 18.55
CA ASP A 102 21.61 6.69 18.34
C ASP A 102 20.72 6.24 17.18
N LEU A 103 19.52 6.82 17.06
CA LEU A 103 18.65 6.61 15.90
C LEU A 103 19.29 7.13 14.61
N GLY A 104 19.80 8.36 14.62
CA GLY A 104 20.46 8.95 13.46
C GLY A 104 21.69 8.15 13.02
N ALA A 105 22.56 7.76 13.96
CA ALA A 105 23.76 6.97 13.67
C ALA A 105 23.43 5.61 13.04
N THR A 106 22.33 4.97 13.47
CA THR A 106 21.86 3.70 12.91
C THR A 106 21.45 3.86 11.44
N THR A 107 20.72 4.94 11.11
CA THR A 107 20.27 5.23 9.74
C THR A 107 21.45 5.46 8.78
N PHE A 108 22.49 6.18 9.19
CA PHE A 108 23.69 6.40 8.37
C PHE A 108 24.51 5.13 8.06
N GLY A 109 24.28 4.04 8.80
CA GLY A 109 24.98 2.76 8.59
C GLY A 109 24.54 1.99 7.35
N TYR A 110 23.44 2.38 6.69
CA TYR A 110 22.87 1.66 5.56
C TYR A 110 23.34 2.22 4.21
N GLY A 111 23.31 1.36 3.17
CA GLY A 111 23.77 1.72 1.82
C GLY A 111 22.87 2.74 1.10
N ASP A 112 21.64 2.92 1.56
CA ASP A 112 20.70 3.96 1.12
C ASP A 112 19.99 4.53 2.37
N PRO A 113 20.61 5.48 3.08
CA PRO A 113 20.07 6.04 4.32
C PRO A 113 18.74 6.76 4.13
N GLU A 114 18.56 7.47 3.02
CA GLU A 114 17.33 8.20 2.72
C GLU A 114 16.15 7.24 2.55
N GLN A 115 16.32 6.20 1.73
CA GLN A 115 15.27 5.18 1.58
C GLN A 115 14.95 4.48 2.90
N PHE A 116 15.97 4.12 3.69
CA PHE A 116 15.75 3.47 4.98
C PHE A 116 14.99 4.37 5.95
N GLN A 117 15.34 5.67 6.00
CA GLN A 117 14.69 6.67 6.86
C GLN A 117 13.20 6.81 6.53
N GLU A 118 12.86 6.93 5.24
CA GLU A 118 11.46 7.01 4.78
C GLU A 118 10.69 5.73 5.14
N GLU A 119 11.26 4.55 4.87
CA GLU A 119 10.65 3.26 5.21
C GLU A 119 10.47 3.11 6.72
N ALA A 120 11.41 3.63 7.52
CA ALA A 120 11.34 3.63 8.98
C ALA A 120 10.24 4.54 9.51
N CYS A 121 10.11 5.77 8.98
CA CYS A 121 9.04 6.68 9.33
C CYS A 121 7.66 6.11 9.02
N ASP A 122 7.49 5.51 7.83
CA ASP A 122 6.25 4.84 7.44
C ASP A 122 5.93 3.65 8.36
N ALA A 123 6.93 2.83 8.67
CA ALA A 123 6.76 1.67 9.54
C ALA A 123 6.47 2.08 11.00
N PHE A 124 7.09 3.16 11.48
CA PHE A 124 6.84 3.74 12.79
C PHE A 124 5.42 4.28 12.90
N ALA A 125 4.98 5.13 11.96
CA ALA A 125 3.62 5.66 11.92
C ALA A 125 2.58 4.54 11.87
N ALA A 126 2.82 3.51 11.05
CA ALA A 126 1.97 2.33 11.01
C ALA A 126 1.96 1.57 12.34
N HIS A 127 3.11 1.40 13.01
CA HIS A 127 3.21 0.68 14.28
C HIS A 127 2.48 1.38 15.43
N ILE A 128 2.56 2.72 15.51
CA ILE A 128 1.82 3.49 16.51
C ILE A 128 0.31 3.31 16.33
N LEU A 129 -0.18 3.46 15.08
CA LEU A 129 -1.61 3.38 14.77
C LEU A 129 -2.16 1.95 14.81
N LEU A 130 -1.36 0.96 14.43
CA LEU A 130 -1.73 -0.45 14.28
C LEU A 130 -0.74 -1.35 15.05
N PRO A 131 -0.78 -1.35 16.39
CA PRO A 131 0.13 -2.13 17.23
C PRO A 131 -0.17 -3.64 17.18
N ASP A 132 0.80 -4.43 16.74
CA ASP A 132 0.63 -5.88 16.64
C ASP A 132 0.32 -6.53 18.01
N ASP A 133 0.94 -6.08 19.10
CA ASP A 133 0.75 -6.63 20.44
C ASP A 133 -0.69 -6.46 20.98
N LYS A 134 -1.38 -5.39 20.58
CA LYS A 134 -2.78 -5.16 20.97
C LYS A 134 -3.80 -5.71 19.98
N LEU A 135 -3.45 -5.76 18.69
CA LEU A 135 -4.38 -6.14 17.62
C LEU A 135 -4.32 -7.63 17.27
N LEU A 136 -3.18 -8.29 17.40
CA LEU A 136 -3.10 -9.74 17.15
C LEU A 136 -4.04 -10.57 18.05
N PRO A 137 -4.23 -10.24 19.34
CA PRO A 137 -5.20 -10.95 20.17
C PRO A 137 -6.67 -10.79 19.74
N THR A 138 -6.99 -9.81 18.89
CA THR A 138 -8.37 -9.59 18.41
C THR A 138 -8.73 -10.47 17.22
N ILE A 139 -7.74 -11.06 16.54
CA ILE A 139 -7.96 -11.95 15.41
C ILE A 139 -7.81 -13.42 15.79
N GLY A 140 -8.43 -14.30 14.99
CA GLY A 140 -8.30 -15.74 15.20
C GLY A 140 -6.89 -16.26 14.92
N PRO A 141 -6.47 -17.39 15.53
CA PRO A 141 -5.12 -17.95 15.35
C PRO A 141 -4.81 -18.43 13.92
N ARG A 142 -5.82 -18.48 13.04
CA ARG A 142 -5.68 -18.83 11.62
C ARG A 142 -5.46 -17.61 10.72
N GLY A 143 -5.35 -16.42 11.30
CA GLY A 143 -5.23 -15.17 10.57
C GLY A 143 -6.58 -14.44 10.41
N PRO A 144 -6.54 -13.26 9.76
CA PRO A 144 -7.66 -12.33 9.75
C PRO A 144 -8.81 -12.79 8.85
N VAL A 145 -10.02 -12.43 9.27
CA VAL A 145 -11.27 -12.51 8.50
C VAL A 145 -11.72 -11.11 8.06
N ALA A 146 -12.64 -11.03 7.10
CA ALA A 146 -13.08 -9.72 6.57
C ALA A 146 -13.68 -8.82 7.66
N GLN A 147 -14.36 -9.42 8.66
CA GLN A 147 -14.90 -8.70 9.80
C GLN A 147 -13.79 -8.08 10.66
N ASP A 148 -12.66 -8.75 10.83
CA ASP A 148 -11.55 -8.21 11.62
C ASP A 148 -11.05 -6.88 11.02
N VAL A 149 -11.00 -6.76 9.69
CA VAL A 149 -10.62 -5.49 9.03
C VAL A 149 -11.64 -4.39 9.29
N VAL A 150 -12.93 -4.74 9.33
CA VAL A 150 -14.00 -3.82 9.69
C VAL A 150 -13.87 -3.36 11.14
N ASP A 151 -13.67 -4.30 12.05
CA ASP A 151 -13.54 -4.02 13.48
C ASP A 151 -12.29 -3.19 13.78
N LEU A 152 -11.18 -3.46 13.08
CA LEU A 152 -9.98 -2.62 13.13
C LEU A 152 -10.29 -1.17 12.78
N PHE A 153 -10.87 -0.94 11.61
CA PHE A 153 -11.15 0.41 11.10
C PHE A 153 -12.18 1.17 11.95
N THR A 154 -13.19 0.48 12.47
CA THR A 154 -14.33 1.10 13.14
C THR A 154 -14.18 1.23 14.65
N THR A 155 -13.43 0.34 15.30
CA THR A 155 -13.39 0.26 16.77
C THR A 155 -12.01 0.36 17.38
N HIS A 156 -10.95 -0.09 16.69
CA HIS A 156 -9.64 -0.27 17.32
C HIS A 156 -8.59 0.76 16.93
N THR A 157 -8.72 1.46 15.81
CA THR A 157 -7.68 2.37 15.32
C THR A 157 -8.19 3.64 14.65
N SER A 158 -7.36 4.68 14.68
CA SER A 158 -7.51 5.89 13.87
C SER A 158 -6.82 5.77 12.48
N ALA A 159 -6.30 4.59 12.11
CA ALA A 159 -5.66 4.35 10.82
C ALA A 159 -6.65 4.36 9.63
N SER A 160 -6.12 4.58 8.42
CA SER A 160 -6.90 4.54 7.18
C SER A 160 -7.37 3.12 6.80
N ARG A 161 -8.37 3.03 5.92
CA ARG A 161 -8.87 1.74 5.40
C ARG A 161 -7.75 0.95 4.72
N GLU A 162 -6.91 1.63 3.95
CA GLU A 162 -5.75 1.05 3.28
C GLU A 162 -4.73 0.50 4.28
N ALA A 163 -4.45 1.23 5.36
CA ALA A 163 -3.54 0.78 6.41
C ALA A 163 -4.07 -0.47 7.12
N CYS A 164 -5.37 -0.54 7.42
CA CYS A 164 -6.01 -1.75 7.95
C CYS A 164 -5.90 -2.93 6.97
N CYS A 165 -6.05 -2.68 5.66
CA CYS A 165 -5.87 -3.72 4.63
C CYS A 165 -4.42 -4.24 4.60
N VAL A 166 -3.42 -3.36 4.69
CA VAL A 166 -2.00 -3.75 4.74
C VAL A 166 -1.70 -4.56 6.00
N TRP A 167 -2.19 -4.14 7.15
CA TRP A 167 -2.03 -4.86 8.41
C TRP A 167 -2.60 -6.28 8.31
N ALA A 168 -3.83 -6.43 7.83
CA ALA A 168 -4.44 -7.74 7.67
C ALA A 168 -3.70 -8.61 6.65
N ALA A 169 -3.23 -8.05 5.53
CA ALA A 169 -2.45 -8.80 4.55
C ALA A 169 -1.11 -9.32 5.11
N ARG A 170 -0.45 -8.54 5.99
CA ARG A 170 0.81 -8.96 6.64
C ARG A 170 0.61 -10.16 7.56
N HIS A 171 -0.53 -10.22 8.26
CA HIS A 171 -0.88 -11.29 9.20
C HIS A 171 -1.68 -12.43 8.57
N PHE A 172 -1.92 -12.35 7.27
CA PHE A 172 -2.50 -13.42 6.49
C PHE A 172 -1.53 -14.59 6.39
N GLN A 173 -1.98 -15.79 6.77
CA GLN A 173 -1.13 -16.98 6.90
C GLN A 173 -0.87 -17.68 5.55
N GLY A 174 -1.78 -17.51 4.59
CA GLY A 174 -1.70 -18.12 3.25
C GLY A 174 -1.21 -17.17 2.16
N ALA A 175 -1.34 -17.62 0.90
CA ALA A 175 -1.17 -16.77 -0.27
C ALA A 175 -2.49 -16.08 -0.63
N GLY A 176 -2.57 -14.76 -0.52
CA GLY A 176 -3.81 -14.02 -0.74
C GLY A 176 -3.64 -12.51 -0.86
N ALA A 177 -4.75 -11.79 -0.89
CA ALA A 177 -4.77 -10.34 -0.89
C ALA A 177 -5.97 -9.81 -0.11
N VAL A 178 -5.80 -8.64 0.49
CA VAL A 178 -6.87 -7.85 1.08
C VAL A 178 -7.16 -6.68 0.14
N VAL A 179 -8.39 -6.59 -0.34
CA VAL A 179 -8.81 -5.67 -1.40
C VAL A 179 -9.87 -4.73 -0.83
N LEU A 180 -9.65 -3.42 -0.97
CA LEU A 180 -10.63 -2.39 -0.68
C LEU A 180 -11.37 -2.04 -1.97
N LEU A 181 -12.70 -2.08 -1.94
CA LEU A 181 -13.56 -1.76 -3.06
C LEU A 181 -14.55 -0.65 -2.68
N ASP A 182 -14.99 0.10 -3.69
CA ASP A 182 -16.12 1.01 -3.56
C ASP A 182 -17.47 0.26 -3.60
N SER A 183 -18.56 1.01 -3.47
CA SER A 183 -19.93 0.48 -3.46
C SER A 183 -20.41 -0.08 -4.80
N ALA A 184 -19.63 0.10 -5.87
CA ALA A 184 -19.87 -0.51 -7.18
C ALA A 184 -19.04 -1.80 -7.39
N GLY A 185 -18.11 -2.12 -6.48
CA GLY A 185 -17.20 -3.25 -6.64
C GLY A 185 -15.94 -2.91 -7.47
N THR A 186 -15.60 -1.64 -7.60
CA THR A 186 -14.34 -1.20 -8.23
C THR A 186 -13.23 -1.17 -7.20
N VAL A 187 -12.05 -1.69 -7.56
CA VAL A 187 -10.91 -1.76 -6.65
C VAL A 187 -10.31 -0.38 -6.39
N LEU A 188 -10.29 0.04 -5.13
CA LEU A 188 -9.62 1.26 -4.70
C LEU A 188 -8.19 0.96 -4.25
N PHE A 189 -7.96 -0.16 -3.59
CA PHE A 189 -6.64 -0.53 -3.07
C PHE A 189 -6.55 -2.04 -2.91
N ALA A 190 -5.34 -2.59 -2.99
CA ALA A 190 -5.10 -4.00 -2.70
C ALA A 190 -3.74 -4.20 -2.05
N ALA A 191 -3.74 -4.92 -0.92
CA ALA A 191 -2.55 -5.34 -0.20
C ALA A 191 -2.31 -6.85 -0.42
N PRO A 192 -1.30 -7.24 -1.20
CA PRO A 192 -1.03 -8.65 -1.47
C PRO A 192 -0.09 -9.29 -0.43
N ARG A 193 -0.24 -10.60 -0.25
CA ARG A 193 0.65 -11.51 0.45
C ARG A 193 0.86 -12.76 -0.40
N GLY A 194 1.91 -12.79 -1.22
CA GLY A 194 2.22 -13.95 -2.08
C GLY A 194 1.20 -14.21 -3.21
N PHE A 195 0.34 -13.25 -3.52
CA PHE A 195 -0.72 -13.34 -4.54
C PHE A 195 -0.66 -12.13 -5.48
N ILE A 196 -1.15 -12.26 -6.72
CA ILE A 196 -1.26 -11.13 -7.65
C ILE A 196 -2.64 -10.50 -7.47
N PRO A 197 -2.74 -9.31 -6.86
CA PRO A 197 -4.03 -8.69 -6.58
C PRO A 197 -4.67 -8.11 -7.84
N PRO A 198 -5.98 -7.81 -7.83
CA PRO A 198 -6.58 -7.01 -8.89
C PRO A 198 -5.96 -5.61 -8.91
N ALA A 199 -5.89 -5.01 -10.10
CA ALA A 199 -5.37 -3.66 -10.26
C ALA A 199 -6.37 -2.62 -9.70
N ARG A 200 -5.87 -1.53 -9.11
CA ARG A 200 -6.69 -0.35 -8.78
C ARG A 200 -7.51 0.09 -10.00
N GLY A 201 -8.77 0.46 -9.80
CA GLY A 201 -9.70 0.87 -10.85
C GLY A 201 -10.24 -0.28 -11.72
N SER A 202 -9.90 -1.54 -11.42
CA SER A 202 -10.54 -2.68 -12.09
C SER A 202 -11.89 -2.98 -11.43
N ASP A 203 -12.85 -3.35 -12.26
CA ASP A 203 -14.18 -3.79 -11.83
C ASP A 203 -14.12 -5.26 -11.40
N GLN A 204 -14.61 -5.57 -10.20
CA GLN A 204 -14.77 -6.93 -9.68
C GLN A 204 -16.24 -7.29 -9.41
N SER A 205 -17.19 -6.40 -9.73
CA SER A 205 -18.63 -6.53 -9.43
C SER A 205 -19.27 -7.82 -9.92
N ARG A 206 -18.69 -8.44 -10.96
CA ARG A 206 -19.17 -9.69 -11.58
C ARG A 206 -18.53 -10.95 -11.01
N THR A 207 -17.54 -10.82 -10.13
CA THR A 207 -16.94 -11.99 -9.47
C THR A 207 -17.92 -12.59 -8.45
N PRO A 208 -17.93 -13.92 -8.25
CA PRO A 208 -18.91 -14.57 -7.36
C PRO A 208 -18.95 -14.01 -5.93
N LEU A 209 -17.81 -13.58 -5.39
CA LEU A 209 -17.71 -12.96 -4.07
C LEU A 209 -18.31 -11.56 -4.04
N VAL A 210 -17.82 -10.66 -4.89
CA VAL A 210 -18.21 -9.25 -4.86
C VAL A 210 -19.67 -9.09 -5.28
N GLN A 211 -20.12 -9.84 -6.29
CA GLN A 211 -21.53 -9.85 -6.67
C GLN A 211 -22.44 -10.24 -5.50
N ALA A 212 -22.04 -11.25 -4.71
CA ALA A 212 -22.79 -11.69 -3.55
C ALA A 212 -22.78 -10.63 -2.43
N ALA A 213 -21.66 -9.95 -2.21
CA ALA A 213 -21.54 -8.87 -1.23
C ALA A 213 -22.33 -7.62 -1.64
N LEU A 214 -22.40 -7.29 -2.93
CA LEU A 214 -23.23 -6.20 -3.45
C LEU A 214 -24.72 -6.47 -3.25
N ASN A 215 -25.15 -7.72 -3.44
CA ASN A 215 -26.54 -8.16 -3.20
C ASN A 215 -26.89 -8.23 -1.70
N ARG A 216 -25.89 -8.24 -0.82
CA ARG A 216 -26.06 -8.35 0.62
C ARG A 216 -25.20 -7.31 1.35
N ARG A 217 -25.78 -6.14 1.58
CA ARG A 217 -25.12 -5.02 2.28
C ARG A 217 -24.89 -5.21 3.79
N SER A 218 -25.25 -6.35 4.36
CA SER A 218 -25.11 -6.61 5.80
C SER A 218 -24.46 -7.95 6.13
N GLY A 219 -23.55 -7.91 7.11
CA GLY A 219 -22.80 -9.05 7.59
C GLY A 219 -21.70 -9.51 6.63
N VAL A 220 -21.13 -10.66 6.96
CA VAL A 220 -20.02 -11.26 6.21
C VAL A 220 -20.54 -12.14 5.08
N THR A 221 -20.00 -11.94 3.88
CA THR A 221 -20.26 -12.78 2.71
C THR A 221 -19.05 -13.68 2.46
N THR A 222 -19.27 -14.98 2.31
CA THR A 222 -18.21 -15.97 2.04
C THR A 222 -18.49 -16.73 0.75
N ARG A 223 -17.45 -16.95 -0.06
CA ARG A 223 -17.44 -17.86 -1.20
C ARG A 223 -16.23 -18.75 -1.13
N ASP A 224 -16.43 -20.06 -1.21
CA ASP A 224 -15.29 -20.97 -1.32
C ASP A 224 -14.69 -20.96 -2.72
N GLU A 225 -15.51 -20.67 -3.73
CA GLU A 225 -15.12 -20.64 -5.13
C GLU A 225 -15.40 -19.25 -5.71
N THR A 226 -14.35 -18.45 -5.81
CA THR A 226 -14.34 -17.18 -6.51
C THR A 226 -13.01 -17.04 -7.25
N TYR A 227 -12.84 -15.95 -7.97
CA TYR A 227 -11.59 -15.58 -8.63
C TYR A 227 -11.43 -14.06 -8.62
N VAL A 228 -10.23 -13.60 -8.94
CA VAL A 228 -9.94 -12.20 -9.26
C VAL A 228 -9.97 -12.03 -10.77
N GLN A 229 -10.57 -10.95 -11.26
CA GLN A 229 -10.54 -10.59 -12.67
C GLN A 229 -9.40 -9.60 -12.95
N TYR A 230 -8.60 -9.88 -13.98
CA TYR A 230 -7.50 -9.02 -14.41
C TYR A 230 -7.92 -8.17 -15.62
N ARG A 231 -7.24 -7.05 -15.83
CA ARG A 231 -7.56 -6.09 -16.91
C ARG A 231 -7.39 -6.67 -18.31
N ASN A 232 -6.55 -7.69 -18.46
CA ASN A 232 -6.37 -8.42 -19.72
C ASN A 232 -7.52 -9.40 -20.03
N GLY A 233 -8.58 -9.41 -19.22
CA GLY A 233 -9.72 -10.33 -19.35
C GLY A 233 -9.50 -11.71 -18.73
N GLY A 234 -8.28 -12.03 -18.30
CA GLY A 234 -7.98 -13.26 -17.59
C GLY A 234 -8.48 -13.26 -16.15
N THR A 235 -8.51 -14.45 -15.53
CA THR A 235 -8.85 -14.62 -14.12
C THR A 235 -7.72 -15.30 -13.36
N SER A 236 -7.69 -15.14 -12.05
CA SER A 236 -6.93 -16.05 -11.20
C SER A 236 -7.52 -17.47 -11.24
N ASP A 237 -6.80 -18.42 -10.65
CA ASP A 237 -7.37 -19.70 -10.24
C ASP A 237 -8.52 -19.50 -9.24
N LEU A 238 -9.27 -20.58 -8.99
CA LEU A 238 -10.30 -20.59 -7.97
C LEU A 238 -9.68 -20.44 -6.58
N ILE A 239 -10.14 -19.43 -5.86
CA ILE A 239 -9.67 -19.05 -4.53
C ILE A 239 -10.85 -18.94 -3.57
N TYR A 240 -10.53 -18.99 -2.28
CA TYR A 240 -11.47 -18.66 -1.21
C TYR A 240 -11.62 -17.15 -1.11
N GLY A 241 -12.82 -16.69 -0.79
CA GLY A 241 -13.15 -15.28 -0.68
C GLY A 241 -14.07 -15.00 0.48
N GLN A 242 -13.81 -13.91 1.18
CA GLN A 242 -14.71 -13.37 2.19
C GLN A 242 -14.76 -11.85 2.08
N ALA A 243 -15.94 -11.26 2.18
CA ALA A 243 -16.13 -9.83 2.07
C ALA A 243 -17.05 -9.30 3.16
N ALA A 244 -16.80 -8.07 3.60
CA ALA A 244 -17.60 -7.35 4.57
C ALA A 244 -17.62 -5.86 4.22
N TRP A 245 -18.74 -5.20 4.49
CA TRP A 245 -18.87 -3.75 4.31
C TRP A 245 -18.25 -3.02 5.49
N LEU A 246 -17.43 -2.01 5.21
CA LEU A 246 -16.85 -1.11 6.21
C LEU A 246 -17.87 -0.03 6.62
N ASP A 247 -18.63 0.46 5.64
CA ASP A 247 -19.69 1.45 5.75
C ASP A 247 -20.57 1.37 4.47
N ASP A 248 -21.37 2.39 4.17
CA ASP A 248 -22.28 2.39 3.01
C ASP A 248 -21.58 2.49 1.64
N ASP A 249 -20.33 2.98 1.63
CA ASP A 249 -19.58 3.35 0.44
C ASP A 249 -18.40 2.40 0.15
N TYR A 250 -17.91 1.70 1.16
CA TYR A 250 -16.70 0.88 1.06
C TYR A 250 -16.90 -0.53 1.59
N MET A 251 -16.33 -1.51 0.88
CA MET A 251 -16.23 -2.90 1.35
C MET A 251 -14.79 -3.40 1.28
N VAL A 252 -14.47 -4.35 2.14
CA VAL A 252 -13.22 -5.11 2.09
C VAL A 252 -13.50 -6.53 1.65
N ALA A 253 -12.64 -7.06 0.78
CA ALA A 253 -12.61 -8.46 0.38
C ALA A 253 -11.24 -9.07 0.69
N ILE A 254 -11.23 -10.15 1.47
CA ILE A 254 -10.06 -11.00 1.67
C ILE A 254 -10.19 -12.18 0.71
N VAL A 255 -9.19 -12.37 -0.14
CA VAL A 255 -9.12 -13.50 -1.07
C VAL A 255 -7.84 -14.29 -0.82
N GLY A 256 -7.91 -15.62 -0.88
CA GLY A 256 -6.76 -16.48 -0.57
C GLY A 256 -6.83 -17.85 -1.23
N SER A 257 -5.67 -18.35 -1.64
CA SER A 257 -5.53 -19.66 -2.29
C SER A 257 -5.52 -20.81 -1.29
N ASP A 258 -5.06 -20.54 -0.06
CA ASP A 258 -4.97 -21.49 1.06
C ASP A 258 -5.02 -20.77 2.41
N ASN A 259 -5.06 -21.54 3.50
CA ASN A 259 -4.90 -21.07 4.90
C ASN A 259 -5.73 -19.84 5.29
N VAL A 260 -6.98 -19.76 4.80
CA VAL A 260 -7.89 -18.64 5.12
C VAL A 260 -8.43 -18.74 6.54
N GLY A 261 -8.50 -17.60 7.25
CA GLY A 261 -8.84 -17.56 8.69
C GLY A 261 -10.20 -18.17 9.07
N TRP A 262 -11.17 -18.10 8.16
CA TRP A 262 -12.54 -18.61 8.34
C TRP A 262 -12.72 -20.11 8.05
N ARG A 263 -11.66 -20.83 7.68
CA ARG A 263 -11.71 -22.29 7.42
C ARG A 263 -10.73 -23.04 8.33
N ALA A 264 -11.21 -24.11 8.94
CA ALA A 264 -10.35 -25.02 9.71
C ALA A 264 -9.43 -25.85 8.81
N PHE A 265 -9.87 -26.12 7.58
CA PHE A 265 -9.12 -26.86 6.58
C PHE A 265 -9.35 -26.21 5.22
N ALA A 266 -8.37 -25.42 4.77
CA ALA A 266 -8.32 -24.79 3.46
C ALA A 266 -7.07 -25.31 2.76
N LEU A 267 -7.19 -26.47 2.10
CA LEU A 267 -6.11 -27.03 1.31
C LEU A 267 -5.72 -26.06 0.19
N PRO A 268 -4.44 -26.02 -0.20
CA PRO A 268 -4.05 -25.48 -1.51
C PRO A 268 -4.96 -26.10 -2.56
N ARG A 269 -5.63 -25.26 -3.33
CA ARG A 269 -6.47 -25.70 -4.45
C ARG A 269 -5.60 -26.49 -5.46
N PRO A 270 -6.19 -27.42 -6.23
CA PRO A 270 -5.47 -28.07 -7.33
C PRO A 270 -4.81 -26.99 -8.19
N ASP A 271 -3.56 -27.22 -8.58
CA ASP A 271 -2.69 -26.29 -9.33
C ASP A 271 -2.20 -25.02 -8.59
N THR A 272 -2.56 -24.80 -7.32
CA THR A 272 -2.01 -23.70 -6.50
C THR A 272 -0.83 -24.12 -5.59
N SER A 273 -0.53 -25.42 -5.49
CA SER A 273 0.55 -25.97 -4.64
C SER A 273 1.95 -25.98 -5.30
N GLY A 274 2.05 -25.50 -6.54
CA GLY A 274 3.34 -25.25 -7.17
C GLY A 274 3.80 -23.83 -6.90
N LEU A 275 5.04 -23.67 -6.41
CA LEU A 275 5.93 -22.65 -6.95
C LEU A 275 5.57 -22.45 -8.42
N ARG A 276 4.96 -21.29 -8.76
CA ARG A 276 4.34 -21.04 -10.07
C ARG A 276 5.19 -21.68 -11.16
N ARG A 277 4.74 -22.82 -11.70
CA ARG A 277 5.18 -23.25 -13.03
C ARG A 277 4.53 -22.28 -13.97
N GLY A 278 5.26 -21.20 -14.26
CA GLY A 278 5.04 -20.27 -15.36
C GLY A 278 3.59 -20.09 -15.76
N ALA A 279 2.87 -19.18 -15.10
CA ALA A 279 1.68 -18.64 -15.73
C ALA A 279 2.11 -18.03 -17.07
N GLY A 280 1.61 -18.57 -18.17
CA GLY A 280 1.87 -18.04 -19.51
C GLY A 280 1.41 -16.58 -19.56
N TRP A 281 2.32 -15.70 -19.96
CA TRP A 281 2.10 -14.28 -20.08
C TRP A 281 2.45 -13.86 -21.49
N THR A 282 1.56 -13.14 -22.16
CA THR A 282 1.88 -12.58 -23.48
C THR A 282 2.48 -11.19 -23.30
N CYS A 283 3.66 -11.00 -23.87
CA CYS A 283 4.37 -9.72 -23.87
C CYS A 283 3.66 -8.72 -24.78
N GLU A 284 2.97 -7.72 -24.24
CA GLU A 284 2.27 -6.69 -25.05
C GLU A 284 3.20 -5.82 -25.94
N THR A 285 4.53 -5.92 -25.78
CA THR A 285 5.52 -5.21 -26.63
C THR A 285 6.10 -6.08 -27.74
N CYS A 286 6.20 -7.39 -27.50
CA CYS A 286 6.86 -8.34 -28.39
C CYS A 286 5.94 -9.43 -28.93
N ASP A 287 4.71 -9.48 -28.43
CA ASP A 287 3.64 -10.43 -28.74
C ASP A 287 4.01 -11.92 -28.56
N GLU A 288 5.04 -12.18 -27.74
CA GLU A 288 5.50 -13.52 -27.42
C GLU A 288 4.96 -13.98 -26.06
N GLU A 289 4.50 -15.24 -26.00
CA GLU A 289 4.15 -15.91 -24.75
C GLU A 289 5.41 -16.32 -24.00
N PHE A 290 5.47 -16.00 -22.71
CA PHE A 290 6.57 -16.35 -21.83
C PHE A 290 6.06 -16.80 -20.46
N ALA A 291 6.86 -17.63 -19.79
CA ALA A 291 6.57 -18.10 -18.45
C ALA A 291 7.29 -17.22 -17.42
N SER A 292 6.56 -16.47 -16.59
CA SER A 292 7.21 -15.59 -15.62
C SER A 292 7.58 -16.33 -14.31
N PHE A 293 8.87 -16.63 -14.14
CA PHE A 293 9.44 -17.13 -12.88
C PHE A 293 10.22 -16.04 -12.11
N ALA A 294 10.51 -14.91 -12.76
CA ALA A 294 11.31 -13.82 -12.22
C ALA A 294 10.47 -12.81 -11.43
N ALA A 295 11.13 -12.07 -10.52
CA ALA A 295 10.48 -11.01 -9.76
C ALA A 295 9.86 -9.94 -10.68
N ALA A 296 8.64 -9.51 -10.36
CA ALA A 296 7.93 -8.48 -11.09
C ALA A 296 8.71 -7.14 -11.13
N CYS A 297 8.40 -6.32 -12.12
CA CYS A 297 8.96 -4.98 -12.27
C CYS A 297 8.69 -4.15 -10.99
N PRO A 298 9.71 -3.54 -10.36
CA PRO A 298 9.51 -2.79 -9.12
C PRO A 298 8.64 -1.54 -9.29
N SER A 299 8.53 -1.02 -10.52
CA SER A 299 7.76 0.19 -10.82
C SER A 299 6.29 -0.13 -11.17
N CYS A 300 6.02 -1.03 -12.12
CA CYS A 300 4.64 -1.36 -12.52
C CYS A 300 4.09 -2.66 -11.92
N GLN A 301 4.89 -3.40 -11.16
CA GLN A 301 4.52 -4.67 -10.51
C GLN A 301 4.01 -5.77 -11.47
N GLN A 302 4.27 -5.63 -12.78
CA GLN A 302 4.00 -6.66 -13.79
C GLN A 302 5.23 -7.53 -14.05
N PRO A 303 5.06 -8.82 -14.44
CA PRO A 303 6.17 -9.68 -14.82
C PRO A 303 6.94 -9.12 -16.01
N LYS A 304 8.24 -9.44 -16.06
CA LYS A 304 9.10 -9.07 -17.18
C LYS A 304 9.18 -10.24 -18.16
N CYS A 305 9.02 -9.98 -19.45
CA CYS A 305 9.32 -10.98 -20.47
C CYS A 305 10.83 -11.27 -20.53
N ASP A 306 11.22 -12.32 -21.28
CA ASP A 306 12.63 -12.69 -21.44
C ASP A 306 13.46 -11.56 -22.10
N ASN A 307 12.82 -10.74 -22.94
CA ASN A 307 13.38 -9.51 -23.51
C ASN A 307 13.37 -8.29 -22.56
N GLY A 308 12.99 -8.47 -21.29
CA GLY A 308 13.02 -7.42 -20.25
C GLY A 308 11.86 -6.41 -20.29
N HIS A 309 10.88 -6.57 -21.18
CA HIS A 309 9.70 -5.70 -21.26
C HIS A 309 8.70 -5.97 -20.15
N CYS A 310 8.00 -4.93 -19.70
CA CYS A 310 6.90 -4.99 -18.73
C CYS A 310 5.89 -3.88 -19.03
N GLY A 311 4.85 -3.72 -18.23
CA GLY A 311 3.87 -2.63 -18.40
C GLY A 311 4.46 -1.22 -18.43
N CYS A 312 5.61 -0.98 -17.80
CA CYS A 312 6.34 0.28 -17.96
C CYS A 312 6.80 0.51 -19.40
N THR A 313 7.15 -0.55 -20.14
CA THR A 313 7.58 -0.47 -21.53
C THR A 313 6.43 -0.07 -22.43
N VAL A 314 5.24 -0.66 -22.24
CA VAL A 314 4.02 -0.29 -22.96
C VAL A 314 3.59 1.14 -22.62
N ALA A 315 3.65 1.52 -21.34
CA ALA A 315 3.37 2.90 -20.90
C ALA A 315 4.37 3.91 -21.49
N ARG A 316 5.65 3.55 -21.62
CA ARG A 316 6.66 4.41 -22.28
C ARG A 316 6.48 4.47 -23.79
N ALA A 317 6.12 3.35 -24.44
CA ALA A 317 5.89 3.29 -25.88
C ALA A 317 4.61 4.04 -26.31
N SER A 318 3.56 4.00 -25.48
CA SER A 318 2.33 4.78 -25.68
C SER A 318 2.48 6.25 -25.27
N ALA A 319 3.50 6.58 -24.46
CA ALA A 319 3.83 7.92 -24.04
C ALA A 319 5.05 8.49 -24.78
N THR A 320 5.30 8.12 -26.03
CA THR A 320 6.27 8.83 -26.87
C THR A 320 5.62 9.25 -28.18
N LYS A 321 5.74 10.53 -28.50
CA LYS A 321 5.43 11.12 -29.80
C LYS A 321 6.75 11.41 -30.51
N THR A 322 6.82 11.11 -31.80
CA THR A 322 7.99 11.44 -32.62
C THR A 322 7.83 12.84 -33.17
N CYS A 323 8.81 13.71 -32.96
CA CYS A 323 8.82 15.06 -33.53
C CYS A 323 9.06 15.00 -35.04
N SER A 324 8.22 15.68 -35.83
CA SER A 324 8.36 15.70 -37.30
C SER A 324 9.54 16.54 -37.81
N LYS A 325 10.20 17.34 -36.96
CA LYS A 325 11.32 18.22 -37.32
C LYS A 325 12.69 17.67 -36.91
N CYS A 326 12.83 17.20 -35.68
CA CYS A 326 14.10 16.63 -35.18
C CYS A 326 14.12 15.10 -35.12
N TYR A 327 12.99 14.44 -35.43
CA TYR A 327 12.85 12.97 -35.47
C TYR A 327 13.15 12.24 -34.15
N LEU A 328 13.24 12.95 -33.03
CA LEU A 328 13.40 12.38 -31.70
C LEU A 328 12.06 11.90 -31.14
N ALA A 329 12.05 10.70 -30.55
CA ALA A 329 10.93 10.16 -29.80
C ALA A 329 10.90 10.78 -28.40
N LEU A 330 9.93 11.66 -28.14
CA LEU A 330 9.84 12.49 -26.94
C LEU A 330 8.50 12.29 -26.24
N HIS A 331 8.45 12.50 -24.92
CA HIS A 331 7.21 12.40 -24.14
C HIS A 331 6.15 13.42 -24.63
N PRO A 332 4.82 13.16 -24.57
CA PRO A 332 3.81 14.01 -25.20
C PRO A 332 3.71 15.38 -24.52
N SER A 333 4.21 15.53 -23.29
CA SER A 333 4.33 16.82 -22.61
C SER A 333 5.38 17.75 -23.22
N ARG A 334 6.24 17.26 -24.12
CA ARG A 334 7.17 18.07 -24.93
C ARG A 334 6.52 18.64 -26.18
N PHE A 335 5.22 18.41 -26.39
CA PHE A 335 4.44 18.89 -27.53
C PHE A 335 3.28 19.75 -27.01
N ASP A 336 2.89 20.77 -27.78
CA ASP A 336 1.73 21.58 -27.43
C ASP A 336 0.44 20.87 -27.83
N GLY A 337 -0.18 20.20 -26.85
CA GLY A 337 -1.44 19.48 -27.01
C GLY A 337 -1.36 18.41 -28.10
N ALA A 338 -2.08 18.63 -29.21
CA ALA A 338 -2.09 17.73 -30.36
C ALA A 338 -0.94 17.95 -31.35
N GLY A 339 -0.05 18.92 -31.11
CA GLY A 339 1.08 19.25 -31.99
C GLY A 339 2.02 18.07 -32.29
N THR A 340 2.64 18.12 -33.47
CA THR A 340 3.58 17.11 -33.99
C THR A 340 5.05 17.58 -33.98
N VAL A 341 5.29 18.83 -33.59
CA VAL A 341 6.61 19.44 -33.40
C VAL A 341 6.84 19.63 -31.90
N CYS A 342 8.03 19.28 -31.40
CA CYS A 342 8.34 19.47 -29.98
C CYS A 342 8.70 20.92 -29.67
N ARG A 343 8.51 21.34 -28.42
CA ARG A 343 8.80 22.70 -27.92
C ARG A 343 10.26 23.14 -28.09
N ASP A 344 11.19 22.20 -28.18
CA ASP A 344 12.61 22.49 -28.40
C ASP A 344 12.91 22.80 -29.89
N CYS A 345 11.92 22.60 -30.77
CA CYS A 345 11.97 22.80 -32.21
C CYS A 345 11.10 23.95 -32.70
N ASP A 346 10.28 24.53 -31.83
CA ASP A 346 9.48 25.75 -32.09
C ASP A 346 10.32 27.02 -31.93
#